data_AF-W9S6T0-F1
#
_entry.id   AF-W9S6T0-F1
#
_cell.length_a   1.000
_cell.length_b   1.000
_cell.length_c   1.000
_cell.angle_alpha   90.00
_cell.angle_beta   90.00
_cell.angle_gamma   90.00
#
_symmetry.space_group_name_H-M   'P 1'
#
loop_
_entity.id
_entity.type
_entity.pdbx_description
1 polymer ?
#
loop_
_entity_poly.entity_id
_entity_poly.type
_entity_poly.pdbx_seq_one_letter_code
_entity_poly.pdbx_strand_id
1 'polypeptide(L)'
;MEQINPQHVSETNQEYDRAKALKDFDDAKVGVKGVVDAGITTLPQIFVMPPDDQDITTPCDNGNKKLPNTSEFPQFKVPLVDLKDIDDDSPRRKQIVKEIRHACETWGFFQVLHHGIPQHTMDNMIERVRRFNEQPNEVRREFYSRDKIKKVRFNSNFDLYKAKAANWRDT
;
A
#
# COMPACT_ATOMS: atom_id res chain seq x y z
N MET A 1 62.72 6.74 16.00
CA MET A 1 61.61 6.83 16.97
C MET A 1 60.35 7.01 16.12
N GLU A 2 59.78 5.93 15.62
CA GLU A 2 58.92 4.97 16.34
C GLU A 2 57.53 5.57 16.59
N GLN A 3 56.53 4.86 16.08
CA GLN A 3 55.10 5.16 16.06
C GLN A 3 54.55 5.47 17.46
N ILE A 4 53.44 6.24 17.57
CA ILE A 4 52.16 5.80 18.15
C ILE A 4 51.02 6.73 17.63
N ASN A 5 50.07 6.15 16.89
CA ASN A 5 48.64 6.54 16.97
C ASN A 5 47.98 5.48 17.87
N PRO A 6 46.96 5.80 18.68
CA PRO A 6 45.66 5.29 18.26
C PRO A 6 44.44 6.16 18.63
N GLN A 7 43.43 6.05 17.76
CA GLN A 7 42.00 5.96 18.08
C GLN A 7 41.29 7.27 18.46
N HIS A 8 40.82 7.98 17.43
CA HIS A 8 39.49 8.57 17.52
C HIS A 8 38.47 7.44 17.38
N VAL A 9 37.75 7.21 18.47
CA VAL A 9 36.74 6.16 18.65
C VAL A 9 35.69 6.25 17.54
N SER A 10 35.40 5.09 16.94
CA SER A 10 34.32 4.85 16.00
C SER A 10 32.98 5.24 16.60
N GLU A 11 32.21 6.06 15.89
CA GLU A 11 30.77 6.18 16.14
C GLU A 11 30.18 4.77 16.13
N THR A 12 29.55 4.40 17.24
CA THR A 12 28.98 3.09 17.46
C THR A 12 27.93 2.80 16.40
N ASN A 13 28.24 1.88 15.47
CA ASN A 13 27.24 1.13 14.72
C ASN A 13 26.43 0.30 15.72
N GLN A 14 25.42 0.91 16.33
CA GLN A 14 24.42 0.18 17.07
C GLN A 14 23.67 -0.67 16.04
N GLU A 15 23.85 -1.99 16.13
CA GLU A 15 23.15 -2.95 15.29
C GLU A 15 21.64 -2.68 15.36
N TYR A 16 21.01 -2.50 14.20
CA TYR A 16 19.60 -2.17 14.12
C TYR A 16 18.73 -3.33 14.64
N ASP A 17 18.13 -3.14 15.81
CA ASP A 17 17.18 -4.10 16.37
C ASP A 17 15.79 -3.91 15.72
N ARG A 18 15.60 -4.64 14.62
CA ARG A 18 14.34 -4.68 13.88
C ARG A 18 13.17 -5.16 14.76
N ALA A 19 13.39 -6.10 15.67
CA ALA A 19 12.33 -6.68 16.49
C ALA A 19 11.81 -5.65 17.50
N LYS A 20 12.72 -4.90 18.13
CA LYS A 20 12.37 -3.78 18.99
C LYS A 20 11.63 -2.69 18.22
N ALA A 21 12.12 -2.30 17.04
CA ALA A 21 11.47 -1.28 16.23
C ALA A 21 10.03 -1.65 15.83
N LEU A 22 9.78 -2.91 15.49
CA LEU A 22 8.41 -3.40 15.23
C LEU A 22 7.53 -3.32 16.47
N LYS A 23 8.04 -3.77 17.61
CA LYS A 23 7.30 -3.80 18.86
C LYS A 23 6.93 -2.38 19.31
N ASP A 24 7.87 -1.45 19.24
CA ASP A 24 7.63 -0.04 19.59
C ASP A 24 6.57 0.59 18.68
N PHE A 25 6.62 0.32 17.37
CA PHE A 25 5.59 0.77 16.42
C PHE A 25 4.21 0.18 16.73
N ASP A 26 4.15 -1.12 17.02
CA ASP A 26 2.90 -1.82 17.31
C ASP A 26 2.27 -1.40 18.64
N ASP A 27 3.09 -1.23 19.68
CA ASP A 27 2.67 -0.82 21.03
C ASP A 27 2.17 0.63 21.08
N ALA A 28 2.66 1.50 20.18
CA ALA A 28 2.15 2.86 20.05
C ALA A 28 0.67 2.88 19.60
N LYS A 29 0.25 1.87 18.82
CA LYS A 29 -1.12 1.68 18.33
C LYS A 29 -1.67 2.90 17.56
N VAL A 30 -0.79 3.66 16.93
CA VAL A 30 -1.14 4.88 16.19
C VAL A 30 -1.11 4.69 14.67
N GLY A 31 -0.55 3.57 14.20
CA GLY A 31 -0.39 3.26 12.78
C GLY A 31 0.53 4.24 12.04
N VAL A 32 0.57 4.11 10.72
CA VAL A 32 1.38 4.95 9.83
C VAL A 32 0.89 6.40 9.85
N LYS A 33 -0.42 6.64 9.91
CA LYS A 33 -0.95 8.01 10.03
C LYS A 33 -0.42 8.72 11.28
N GLY A 34 -0.35 8.04 12.42
CA GLY A 34 0.22 8.64 13.63
C GLY A 34 1.72 8.93 13.53
N VAL A 35 2.46 8.11 12.78
CA VAL A 35 3.88 8.38 12.45
C VAL A 35 4.00 9.63 11.56
N VAL A 36 3.15 9.76 10.54
CA VAL A 36 3.10 10.95 9.67
C VAL A 36 2.77 12.21 10.47
N ASP A 37 1.74 12.15 11.32
CA ASP A 37 1.29 13.27 12.13
C ASP A 37 2.34 13.73 13.16
N ALA A 38 3.24 12.82 13.57
CA ALA A 38 4.39 13.16 14.42
C ALA A 38 5.49 13.96 13.70
N GLY A 39 5.34 14.21 12.39
CA GLY A 39 6.25 15.05 11.62
C GLY A 39 7.60 14.39 11.32
N ILE A 40 7.62 13.07 11.13
CA ILE A 40 8.86 12.38 10.79
C ILE A 40 9.52 12.96 9.53
N THR A 41 10.84 13.15 9.59
CA THR A 41 11.64 13.63 8.44
C THR A 41 12.40 12.50 7.74
N THR A 42 12.54 11.35 8.40
CA THR A 42 13.27 10.19 7.92
C THR A 42 12.36 8.97 8.01
N LEU A 43 12.33 8.17 6.94
CA LEU A 43 11.53 6.94 6.90
C LEU A 43 12.12 5.91 7.88
N PRO A 44 11.33 5.37 8.83
CA PRO A 44 11.81 4.33 9.73
C PRO A 44 12.22 3.06 8.97
N GLN A 45 13.33 2.44 9.38
CA GLN A 45 13.92 1.30 8.68
C GLN A 45 12.98 0.07 8.55
N ILE A 46 11.98 -0.06 9.43
CA ILE A 46 10.95 -1.11 9.29
C ILE A 46 10.14 -1.00 7.99
N PHE A 47 10.07 0.16 7.35
CA PHE A 47 9.33 0.40 6.10
C PHE A 47 10.22 0.37 4.85
N VAL A 48 11.54 0.24 5.02
CA VAL A 48 12.49 0.20 3.89
C VAL A 48 12.54 -1.22 3.33
N MET A 49 12.24 -1.36 2.03
CA MET A 49 12.34 -2.64 1.33
C MET A 49 13.81 -3.10 1.25
N PRO A 50 14.12 -4.37 1.58
CA PRO A 50 15.46 -4.91 1.41
C PRO A 50 15.92 -4.84 -0.06
N PRO A 51 17.23 -4.64 -0.33
CA PRO A 51 17.76 -4.53 -1.69
C PRO A 51 17.34 -5.66 -2.63
N ASP A 52 17.30 -6.90 -2.14
CA ASP A 52 16.94 -8.09 -2.94
C ASP A 52 15.48 -8.08 -3.46
N ASP A 53 14.61 -7.25 -2.87
CA ASP A 53 13.21 -7.10 -3.29
C ASP A 53 12.95 -5.71 -3.94
N GLN A 54 13.96 -4.84 -4.07
CA GLN A 54 13.81 -3.52 -4.70
C GLN A 54 13.66 -3.59 -6.23
N ASP A 55 14.08 -4.69 -6.85
CA ASP A 55 13.93 -4.93 -8.29
C ASP A 55 12.45 -5.04 -8.74
N ILE A 56 11.51 -5.18 -7.81
CA ILE A 56 10.07 -5.18 -8.08
C ILE A 56 9.52 -3.74 -8.15
N THR A 57 10.20 -2.79 -7.51
CA THR A 57 9.81 -1.37 -7.44
C THR A 57 10.48 -0.49 -8.48
N THR A 58 11.37 -1.03 -9.31
CA THR A 58 11.86 -0.30 -10.47
C THR A 58 10.64 0.09 -11.32
N PRO A 59 10.41 1.39 -11.60
CA PRO A 59 9.79 1.74 -12.87
C PRO A 59 10.57 1.00 -13.96
N CYS A 60 9.99 0.77 -15.13
CA CYS A 60 10.71 0.14 -16.24
C CYS A 60 11.92 0.99 -16.73
N ASP A 61 12.93 1.18 -15.91
CA ASP A 61 14.23 1.79 -16.16
C ASP A 61 15.23 0.65 -16.14
N ASN A 62 15.22 -0.12 -17.22
CA ASN A 62 16.38 -0.92 -17.57
C ASN A 62 17.55 0.04 -17.77
N GLY A 63 18.47 0.07 -16.81
CA GLY A 63 19.73 0.78 -16.90
C GLY A 63 20.34 0.64 -18.29
N ASN A 64 20.63 1.79 -18.90
CA ASN A 64 21.38 1.93 -20.15
C ASN A 64 20.69 1.51 -21.47
N LYS A 65 19.37 1.62 -21.58
CA LYS A 65 18.74 1.92 -22.88
C LYS A 65 18.16 3.32 -22.81
N LYS A 66 18.61 4.22 -23.71
CA LYS A 66 17.93 5.49 -23.97
C LYS A 66 16.44 5.21 -23.98
N LEU A 67 15.67 5.87 -23.09
CA LEU A 67 14.22 5.93 -23.19
C LEU A 67 13.91 6.21 -24.67
N PRO A 68 13.24 5.31 -25.41
CA PRO A 68 12.75 5.67 -26.71
C PRO A 68 11.84 6.87 -26.49
N ASN A 69 11.97 7.88 -27.34
CA ASN A 69 11.10 9.05 -27.37
C ASN A 69 9.66 8.61 -27.05
N THR A 70 8.97 9.39 -26.22
CA THR A 70 7.72 9.12 -25.47
C THR A 70 6.48 8.78 -26.33
N SER A 71 6.63 7.97 -27.37
CA SER A 71 5.61 7.58 -28.35
C SER A 71 5.51 6.07 -28.58
N GLU A 72 6.31 5.23 -27.90
CA GLU A 72 6.36 3.77 -28.16
C GLU A 72 6.21 2.87 -26.93
N PHE A 73 5.78 3.39 -25.77
CA PHE A 73 5.21 2.49 -24.77
C PHE A 73 3.82 2.09 -25.26
N PRO A 74 3.52 0.78 -25.39
CA PRO A 74 2.16 0.34 -25.65
C PRO A 74 1.28 1.00 -24.59
N GLN A 75 0.26 1.74 -25.01
CA GLN A 75 -0.70 2.33 -24.08
C GLN A 75 -1.51 1.18 -23.47
N PHE A 76 -0.96 0.56 -22.42
CA PHE A 76 -1.64 -0.50 -21.68
C PHE A 76 -2.85 0.12 -21.00
N LYS A 77 -4.03 -0.17 -21.53
CA LYS A 77 -5.30 0.24 -20.96
C LYS A 77 -5.91 -0.95 -20.23
N VAL A 78 -6.09 -0.81 -18.93
CA VAL A 78 -6.88 -1.76 -18.13
C VAL A 78 -8.26 -1.90 -18.78
N PRO A 79 -8.79 -3.12 -18.93
CA PRO A 79 -10.14 -3.32 -19.48
C PRO A 79 -11.18 -2.54 -18.68
N LEU A 80 -12.08 -1.88 -19.40
CA LEU A 80 -13.20 -1.12 -18.83
C LEU A 80 -14.50 -1.76 -19.32
N VAL A 81 -15.32 -2.25 -18.40
CA VAL A 81 -16.59 -2.91 -18.71
C VAL A 81 -17.74 -1.99 -18.33
N ASP A 82 -18.58 -1.65 -19.30
CA ASP A 82 -19.78 -0.86 -19.08
C ASP A 82 -21.00 -1.75 -18.83
N LEU A 83 -21.55 -1.72 -17.62
CA LEU A 83 -22.71 -2.53 -17.22
C LEU A 83 -24.06 -1.89 -17.56
N LYS A 84 -24.08 -0.82 -18.34
CA LYS A 84 -25.33 -0.24 -18.82
C LYS A 84 -26.17 -1.30 -19.53
N ASP A 85 -27.47 -1.34 -19.18
CA ASP A 85 -28.48 -2.26 -19.72
C ASP A 85 -28.18 -3.75 -19.47
N ILE A 86 -27.46 -4.07 -18.38
CA ILE A 86 -27.14 -5.47 -17.98
C ILE A 86 -28.35 -6.26 -17.47
N ASP A 87 -29.36 -5.56 -16.94
CA ASP A 87 -30.51 -6.19 -16.28
C ASP A 87 -31.52 -6.78 -17.28
N ASP A 88 -31.44 -6.38 -18.55
CA ASP A 88 -32.30 -6.89 -19.60
C ASP A 88 -31.76 -8.20 -20.19
N ASP A 89 -32.63 -9.13 -20.63
CA ASP A 89 -32.21 -10.30 -21.44
C ASP A 89 -31.91 -9.89 -22.90
N SER A 90 -31.06 -8.87 -23.03
CA SER A 90 -30.69 -8.24 -24.28
C SER A 90 -29.42 -8.88 -24.87
N PRO A 91 -29.17 -8.72 -26.18
CA PRO A 91 -27.87 -9.02 -26.77
C PRO A 91 -26.70 -8.29 -26.07
N ARG A 92 -26.96 -7.11 -25.49
CA ARG A 92 -25.97 -6.34 -24.73
C ARG A 92 -25.51 -7.10 -23.49
N ARG A 93 -26.43 -7.72 -22.73
CA ARG A 93 -26.06 -8.56 -21.57
C ARG A 93 -25.11 -9.69 -21.95
N LYS A 94 -25.37 -10.40 -23.06
CA LYS A 94 -24.48 -11.46 -23.56
C LYS A 94 -23.09 -10.92 -23.92
N GLN A 95 -23.03 -9.71 -24.47
CA GLN A 95 -21.77 -9.04 -24.79
C GLN A 95 -20.99 -8.63 -23.53
N ILE A 96 -21.66 -8.05 -22.52
CA ILE A 96 -21.04 -7.70 -21.23
C ILE A 96 -20.44 -8.94 -20.55
N VAL A 97 -21.16 -10.07 -20.54
CA VAL A 97 -20.66 -11.33 -19.96
C VAL A 97 -19.40 -11.81 -20.69
N LYS A 98 -19.32 -11.64 -22.02
CA LYS A 98 -18.10 -11.95 -22.78
C LYS A 98 -16.95 -11.01 -22.45
N GLU A 99 -17.21 -9.71 -22.30
CA GLU A 99 -16.23 -8.70 -21.90
C GLU A 99 -15.64 -9.01 -20.52
N ILE A 100 -16.48 -9.33 -19.53
CA ILE A 100 -16.06 -9.74 -18.18
C ILE A 100 -15.21 -11.01 -18.24
N ARG A 101 -15.67 -12.05 -18.96
CA ARG A 101 -14.92 -13.30 -19.11
C ARG A 101 -13.54 -13.05 -19.69
N HIS A 102 -13.47 -12.29 -20.78
CA HIS A 102 -12.22 -11.97 -21.45
C HIS A 102 -11.26 -11.21 -20.52
N ALA A 103 -11.75 -10.22 -19.77
CA ALA A 103 -10.94 -9.47 -18.82
C ALA A 103 -10.43 -10.35 -17.67
N CYS A 104 -11.26 -11.25 -17.13
CA CYS A 104 -10.82 -12.22 -16.12
C CYS A 104 -9.74 -13.16 -16.66
N GLU A 105 -9.89 -13.69 -17.88
CA GLU A 105 -8.96 -14.66 -18.47
C GLU A 105 -7.62 -14.04 -18.89
N THR A 106 -7.62 -12.78 -19.34
CA THR A 106 -6.43 -12.15 -19.92
C THR A 106 -5.73 -11.14 -19.00
N TRP A 107 -6.47 -10.53 -18.06
CA TRP A 107 -5.93 -9.53 -17.14
C TRP A 107 -6.06 -9.91 -15.66
N GLY A 108 -7.09 -10.68 -15.29
CA GLY A 108 -7.43 -10.95 -13.89
C GLY A 108 -7.97 -9.73 -13.12
N PHE A 109 -8.12 -8.58 -13.80
CA PHE A 109 -8.62 -7.32 -13.24
C PHE A 109 -9.22 -6.44 -14.34
N PHE A 110 -10.24 -5.64 -13.99
CA PHE A 110 -10.89 -4.67 -14.86
C PHE A 110 -11.60 -3.59 -14.05
N GLN A 111 -11.91 -2.48 -14.70
CA GLN A 111 -12.73 -1.40 -14.16
C GLN A 111 -14.18 -1.54 -14.64
N VAL A 112 -15.12 -0.97 -13.90
CA VAL A 112 -16.55 -1.09 -14.18
C VAL A 112 -17.20 0.30 -14.26
N LEU A 113 -18.01 0.53 -15.29
CA LEU A 113 -18.91 1.69 -15.41
C LEU A 113 -20.38 1.28 -15.24
N HIS A 114 -21.22 2.24 -14.88
CA HIS A 114 -22.67 2.06 -14.71
C HIS A 114 -23.03 0.85 -13.81
N HIS A 115 -22.27 0.64 -12.74
CA HIS A 115 -22.45 -0.48 -11.79
C HIS A 115 -23.69 -0.37 -10.89
N GLY A 116 -24.56 0.62 -11.11
CA GLY A 116 -25.82 0.81 -10.36
C GLY A 116 -25.69 1.37 -8.94
N ILE A 117 -24.46 1.55 -8.42
CA ILE A 117 -24.24 2.17 -7.10
C ILE A 117 -24.29 3.70 -7.27
N PRO A 118 -25.18 4.41 -6.56
CA PRO A 118 -25.25 5.87 -6.65
C PRO A 118 -23.94 6.56 -6.28
N GLN A 119 -23.56 7.60 -7.02
CA GLN A 119 -22.33 8.37 -6.79
C GLN A 119 -22.21 8.88 -5.34
N HIS A 120 -23.29 9.46 -4.80
CA HIS A 120 -23.31 9.97 -3.42
C HIS A 120 -23.01 8.89 -2.38
N THR A 121 -23.34 7.62 -2.63
CA THR A 121 -23.01 6.51 -1.73
C THR A 121 -21.51 6.28 -1.69
N MET A 122 -20.84 6.29 -2.85
CA MET A 122 -19.39 6.13 -2.93
C MET A 122 -18.65 7.32 -2.29
N ASP A 123 -19.11 8.53 -2.57
CA ASP A 123 -18.54 9.75 -2.00
C ASP A 123 -18.66 9.76 -0.47
N ASN A 124 -19.85 9.43 0.05
CA ASN A 124 -20.08 9.29 1.49
C ASN A 124 -19.17 8.22 2.12
N MET A 125 -18.93 7.09 1.45
CA MET A 125 -18.04 6.06 1.98
C MET A 125 -16.59 6.54 2.09
N ILE A 126 -16.07 7.21 1.05
CA ILE A 126 -14.73 7.82 1.07
C ILE A 126 -14.63 8.85 2.20
N GLU A 127 -15.65 9.71 2.32
CA GLU A 127 -15.71 10.72 3.38
C GLU A 127 -15.67 10.09 4.77
N ARG A 128 -16.46 9.03 5.02
CA ARG A 128 -16.53 8.35 6.32
C ARG A 128 -15.19 7.70 6.68
N VAL A 129 -14.53 7.03 5.72
CA VAL A 129 -13.21 6.43 5.92
C VAL A 129 -12.17 7.51 6.25
N ARG A 130 -12.20 8.65 5.54
CA ARG A 130 -11.33 9.79 5.85
C ARG A 130 -11.61 10.34 7.25
N ARG A 131 -12.87 10.61 7.58
CA ARG A 131 -13.27 11.12 8.90
C ARG A 131 -12.84 10.20 10.04
N PHE A 132 -12.87 8.88 9.87
CA PHE A 132 -12.34 7.95 10.86
C PHE A 132 -10.82 8.11 11.04
N ASN A 133 -10.06 8.12 9.94
CA ASN A 133 -8.60 8.18 9.98
C ASN A 133 -8.04 9.54 10.44
N GLU A 134 -8.81 10.62 10.31
CA GLU A 134 -8.44 11.96 10.82
C GLU A 134 -8.83 12.19 12.28
N GLN A 135 -9.41 11.20 12.97
CA GLN A 135 -9.66 11.31 14.42
C GLN A 135 -8.35 11.30 15.21
N PRO A 136 -8.36 11.90 16.42
CA PRO A 136 -7.23 11.81 17.35
C PRO A 136 -6.81 10.35 17.58
N ASN A 137 -5.51 10.15 17.79
CA ASN A 137 -4.93 8.81 17.98
C ASN A 137 -5.59 8.05 19.12
N GLU A 138 -6.01 8.75 20.17
CA GLU A 138 -6.68 8.19 21.34
C GLU A 138 -7.95 7.45 20.95
N VAL A 139 -8.76 8.03 20.05
CA VAL A 139 -10.04 7.44 19.62
C VAL A 139 -9.78 6.24 18.71
N ARG A 140 -8.87 6.37 17.74
CA ARG A 140 -8.54 5.26 16.82
C ARG A 140 -7.90 4.08 17.55
N ARG A 141 -7.13 4.34 18.61
CA ARG A 141 -6.46 3.34 19.45
C ARG A 141 -7.46 2.39 20.14
N GLU A 142 -8.68 2.82 20.41
CA GLU A 142 -9.74 1.96 20.99
C GLU A 142 -10.10 0.79 20.06
N PHE A 143 -9.99 1.01 18.75
CA PHE A 143 -10.24 0.00 17.73
C PHE A 143 -8.99 -0.82 17.39
N TYR A 144 -7.80 -0.42 17.87
CA TYR A 144 -6.55 -1.06 17.50
C TYR A 144 -6.50 -2.51 17.99
N SER A 145 -6.34 -3.47 17.07
CA SER A 145 -6.17 -4.86 17.45
C SER A 145 -5.51 -5.72 16.38
N ARG A 146 -4.62 -6.62 16.81
CA ARG A 146 -4.10 -7.71 15.98
C ARG A 146 -4.92 -9.01 16.06
N ASP A 147 -5.95 -9.05 16.91
CA ASP A 147 -6.83 -10.21 17.02
C ASP A 147 -7.69 -10.33 15.75
N LYS A 148 -7.46 -11.41 15.00
CA LYS A 148 -8.15 -11.66 13.72
C LYS A 148 -9.61 -12.08 13.90
N ILE A 149 -10.00 -12.49 15.11
CA ILE A 149 -11.37 -12.92 15.44
C ILE A 149 -12.27 -11.70 15.67
N LYS A 150 -11.72 -10.55 16.08
CA LYS A 150 -12.49 -9.31 16.22
C LYS A 150 -13.08 -8.87 14.88
N LYS A 151 -14.41 -8.69 14.87
CA LYS A 151 -15.20 -8.27 13.70
C LYS A 151 -14.90 -6.84 13.26
N VAL A 152 -14.65 -5.94 14.20
CA VAL A 152 -14.29 -4.54 13.96
C VAL A 152 -12.95 -4.30 14.61
N ARG A 153 -11.96 -3.90 13.81
CA ARG A 153 -10.62 -3.56 14.27
C ARG A 153 -9.98 -2.59 13.30
N PHE A 154 -9.12 -1.76 13.84
CA PHE A 154 -8.12 -0.97 13.14
C PHE A 154 -6.77 -1.63 13.38
N ASN A 155 -5.90 -1.69 12.38
CA ASN A 155 -4.51 -2.04 12.59
C ASN A 155 -3.61 -1.46 11.51
N SER A 156 -2.31 -1.61 11.72
CA SER A 156 -1.31 -1.26 10.72
C SER A 156 -0.51 -2.52 10.43
N ASN A 157 -0.44 -2.89 9.14
CA ASN A 157 0.20 -4.11 8.63
C ASN A 157 -0.37 -5.44 9.18
N PHE A 158 -1.04 -6.20 8.31
CA PHE A 158 -1.61 -7.51 8.66
C PHE A 158 -0.54 -8.54 9.08
N ASP A 159 0.64 -8.47 8.48
CA ASP A 159 1.76 -9.40 8.61
C ASP A 159 3.03 -8.74 9.18
N LEU A 160 2.87 -7.68 9.99
CA LEU A 160 3.97 -6.84 10.53
C LEU A 160 5.21 -7.63 11.02
N TYR A 161 4.99 -8.71 11.77
CA TYR A 161 6.05 -9.53 12.37
C TYR A 161 6.58 -10.65 11.46
N LYS A 162 6.03 -10.80 10.25
CA LYS A 162 6.41 -11.83 9.28
C LYS A 162 7.00 -11.25 8.00
N ALA A 163 6.51 -10.08 7.58
CA ALA A 163 6.97 -9.43 6.37
C ALA A 163 8.42 -8.90 6.53
N LYS A 164 9.18 -8.92 5.43
CA LYS A 164 10.55 -8.39 5.41
C LYS A 164 10.57 -6.89 5.70
N ALA A 165 9.62 -6.13 5.14
CA ALA A 165 9.35 -4.73 5.44
C ALA A 165 7.85 -4.52 5.72
N ALA A 166 7.53 -3.51 6.52
CA ALA A 166 6.17 -3.05 6.75
C ALA A 166 5.71 -2.17 5.58
N ASN A 167 4.43 -2.25 5.24
CA ASN A 167 3.75 -1.36 4.31
C ASN A 167 3.50 0.00 4.95
N TRP A 168 3.62 1.05 4.14
CA TRP A 168 3.21 2.41 4.50
C TRP A 168 1.69 2.60 4.41
N ARG A 169 0.94 1.86 5.25
CA ARG A 169 -0.53 1.76 5.20
C ARG A 169 -1.16 1.39 6.54
N ASP A 170 -2.33 1.96 6.81
CA ASP A 170 -3.26 1.53 7.87
C ASP A 170 -4.50 0.81 7.29
N THR A 171 -5.22 0.03 8.10
CA THR A 171 -6.38 -0.79 7.70
C THR A 171 -7.45 -0.87 8.79
#